data_AF-R5J0E8-F1
#
_entry.id   AF-R5J0E8-F1
#
_cell.length_a   1.000
_cell.length_b   1.000
_cell.length_c   1.000
_cell.angle_alpha   90.00
_cell.angle_beta   90.00
_cell.angle_gamma   90.00
#
_symmetry.space_group_name_H-M   'P 1'
#
loop_
_entity.id
_entity.type
_entity.pdbx_description
1 polymer ?
#
loop_
_entity_poly.entity_id
_entity_poly.type
_entity_poly.pdbx_seq_one_letter_code
_entity_poly.pdbx_strand_id
1 'polypeptide(L)'
;MFILATLAVIVVIGALFVGNMQQNKRDAIVLPDAAQSTQPELQPDENEPALLEVTRENVQSIVRSLRRPQYYHQTYTITRQMNGAVSETSAELWVADTRVCAVLTTASGEKHILTDGETLYVWYAGDETVRTLAASQDVTMDELIGIPTYEQVGAMPPASITDGEFITDDRYDSGQQIFAASEEGTVRRECWISLSYGLLTESILKSGGETIYDAIQTGLEILAAGDETFEDVFTLPDGTVPFQE
;
A
#
# COMPACT_ATOMS: atom_id res chain seq x y z
N MET A 1 10.06 21.16 46.92
CA MET A 1 9.63 19.74 46.90
C MET A 1 9.66 19.13 45.48
N PHE A 2 10.55 19.60 44.58
CA PHE A 2 10.76 18.95 43.27
C PHE A 2 12.21 18.48 43.09
N ILE A 3 13.18 19.09 43.78
CA ILE A 3 14.61 18.71 43.69
C ILE A 3 14.93 17.40 44.44
N LEU A 4 14.19 17.08 45.52
CA LEU A 4 14.37 15.80 46.23
C LEU A 4 13.82 14.59 45.45
N ALA A 5 12.79 14.78 44.63
CA ALA A 5 12.17 13.69 43.85
C ALA A 5 13.09 13.25 42.70
N THR A 6 13.76 14.18 42.02
CA THR A 6 14.68 13.88 40.91
C THR A 6 15.94 13.15 41.38
N LEU A 7 16.44 13.47 42.57
CA LEU A 7 17.64 12.85 43.13
C LEU A 7 17.39 11.40 43.57
N ALA A 8 16.18 11.09 44.04
CA ALA A 8 15.79 9.73 44.41
C ALA A 8 15.70 8.79 43.20
N VAL A 9 15.21 9.28 42.04
CA VAL A 9 15.09 8.47 40.82
C VAL A 9 16.47 8.10 40.23
N ILE A 10 17.45 9.02 40.27
CA ILE A 10 18.80 8.77 39.76
C ILE A 10 19.52 7.68 40.60
N VAL A 11 19.33 7.66 41.92
CA VAL A 11 19.90 6.63 42.81
C VAL A 11 19.29 5.26 42.53
N VAL A 12 18.00 5.18 42.24
CA VAL A 12 17.31 3.91 41.91
C VAL A 12 17.79 3.33 40.57
N ILE A 13 17.97 4.18 39.55
CA ILE A 13 18.49 3.74 38.24
C ILE A 13 19.96 3.31 38.35
N GLY A 14 20.78 4.04 39.11
CA GLY A 14 22.17 3.66 39.39
C GLY A 14 22.30 2.33 40.13
N ALA A 15 21.43 2.05 41.11
CA ALA A 15 21.41 0.78 41.83
C ALA A 15 20.97 -0.40 40.95
N LEU A 16 20.02 -0.19 40.03
CA LEU A 16 19.57 -1.22 39.07
C LEU A 16 20.65 -1.56 38.03
N PHE A 17 21.54 -0.61 37.68
CA PHE A 17 22.64 -0.87 36.75
C PHE A 17 23.85 -1.55 37.40
N VAL A 18 24.14 -1.26 38.67
CA VAL A 18 25.22 -1.93 39.43
C VAL A 18 24.81 -3.36 39.88
N GLY A 19 23.52 -3.59 40.08
CA GLY A 19 22.97 -4.89 40.49
C GLY A 19 22.97 -5.97 39.40
N ASN A 20 23.04 -5.60 38.11
CA ASN A 20 22.99 -6.57 37.00
C ASN A 20 24.36 -6.92 36.39
N MET A 21 25.45 -6.31 36.86
CA MET A 21 26.82 -6.60 36.39
C MET A 21 27.56 -7.70 37.17
N GLN A 22 27.00 -8.22 38.27
CA GLN A 22 27.68 -9.23 39.11
C GLN A 22 27.38 -10.70 38.78
N GLN A 23 26.56 -11.00 37.77
CA GLN A 23 26.23 -12.40 37.40
C GLN A 23 27.02 -12.97 36.20
N ASN A 24 28.02 -12.27 35.67
CA ASN A 24 28.79 -12.76 34.52
C ASN A 24 30.27 -13.09 34.83
N LYS A 25 30.53 -13.70 35.99
CA LYS A 25 31.78 -14.46 36.20
C LYS A 25 31.52 -15.93 35.86
N ARG A 26 31.70 -16.29 34.59
CA ARG A 26 31.91 -17.70 34.24
C ARG A 26 33.35 -18.06 34.59
N ASP A 27 33.50 -19.16 35.32
CA ASP A 27 34.77 -19.75 35.69
C ASP A 27 35.71 -19.89 34.49
N ALA A 28 36.94 -19.43 34.66
CA ALA A 28 38.01 -19.65 33.72
C ALA A 28 38.37 -21.14 33.71
N ILE A 29 37.92 -21.86 32.69
CA ILE A 29 38.41 -23.19 32.38
C ILE A 29 39.80 -23.02 31.76
N VAL A 30 40.84 -23.46 32.48
CA VAL A 30 42.20 -23.56 31.94
C VAL A 30 42.26 -24.81 31.06
N LEU A 31 42.45 -24.63 29.75
CA LEU A 31 42.79 -25.74 28.85
C LEU A 31 44.30 -26.03 28.90
N PRO A 32 44.73 -27.30 28.84
CA PRO A 32 46.13 -27.65 28.58
C PRO A 32 46.52 -27.33 27.13
N ASP A 33 47.81 -27.10 26.96
CA ASP A 33 48.47 -26.49 25.81
C ASP A 33 48.38 -27.31 24.49
N ALA A 34 48.43 -26.55 23.40
CA ALA A 34 48.51 -26.83 21.96
C ALA A 34 48.43 -28.29 21.43
N ALA A 35 47.39 -28.54 20.64
CA ALA A 35 47.52 -29.32 19.41
C ALA A 35 46.63 -28.70 18.31
N GLN A 36 47.27 -28.46 17.17
CA GLN A 36 46.76 -27.80 15.96
C GLN A 36 45.36 -28.24 15.55
N SER A 37 44.48 -27.28 15.27
CA SER A 37 43.37 -27.47 14.34
C SER A 37 43.05 -26.13 13.69
N THR A 38 43.28 -26.09 12.38
CA THR A 38 43.04 -24.99 11.46
C THR A 38 41.63 -24.45 11.63
N GLN A 39 41.51 -23.16 11.95
CA GLN A 39 40.22 -22.46 12.03
C GLN A 39 39.63 -22.34 10.62
N PRO A 40 38.41 -22.85 10.34
CA PRO A 40 37.71 -22.48 9.12
C PRO A 40 37.30 -21.01 9.23
N GLU A 41 37.57 -20.23 8.18
CA GLU A 41 36.92 -18.93 8.00
C GLU A 41 35.40 -19.12 8.13
N LEU A 42 34.77 -18.32 8.98
CA LEU A 42 33.30 -18.20 9.04
C LEU A 42 32.84 -17.74 7.66
N GLN A 43 32.33 -18.69 6.86
CA GLN A 43 31.55 -18.37 5.68
C GLN A 43 30.32 -17.57 6.14
N PRO A 44 29.93 -16.50 5.43
CA PRO A 44 28.66 -15.84 5.68
C PRO A 44 27.55 -16.89 5.58
N ASP A 45 26.61 -16.85 6.51
CA ASP A 45 25.44 -17.73 6.50
C ASP A 45 24.64 -17.45 5.22
N GLU A 46 24.76 -18.32 4.21
CA GLU A 46 24.11 -18.18 2.90
C GLU A 46 22.56 -18.27 2.97
N ASN A 47 21.99 -18.38 4.18
CA ASN A 47 20.56 -18.51 4.44
C ASN A 47 19.92 -17.30 5.15
N GLU A 48 20.62 -16.16 5.31
CA GLU A 48 19.90 -14.91 5.59
C GLU A 48 19.13 -14.52 4.31
N PRO A 49 17.78 -14.38 4.35
CA PRO A 49 17.05 -13.94 3.18
C PRO A 49 17.58 -12.58 2.77
N ALA A 50 18.12 -12.48 1.55
CA ALA A 50 18.62 -11.22 1.02
C ALA A 50 17.51 -10.16 1.17
N LEU A 51 17.80 -9.10 1.92
CA LEU A 51 16.89 -7.97 2.05
C LEU A 51 16.59 -7.46 0.63
N LEU A 52 15.30 -7.28 0.32
CA LEU A 52 14.90 -6.74 -0.97
C LEU A 52 15.44 -5.31 -1.10
N GLU A 53 16.53 -5.15 -1.84
CA GLU A 53 17.03 -3.83 -2.22
C GLU A 53 16.16 -3.30 -3.37
N VAL A 54 15.45 -2.21 -3.10
CA VAL A 54 14.69 -1.49 -4.12
C VAL A 54 15.45 -0.20 -4.42
N THR A 55 15.67 0.06 -5.70
CA THR A 55 16.32 1.27 -6.21
C THR A 55 15.55 1.80 -7.41
N ARG A 56 15.84 3.04 -7.83
CA ARG A 56 15.28 3.60 -9.08
C ARG A 56 15.57 2.72 -10.32
N GLU A 57 16.68 1.97 -10.34
CA GLU A 57 17.07 1.12 -11.46
C GLU A 57 16.23 -0.17 -11.55
N ASN A 58 15.75 -0.70 -10.42
CA ASN A 58 15.05 -2.00 -10.39
C ASN A 58 13.55 -1.90 -10.07
N VAL A 59 13.07 -0.76 -9.53
CA VAL A 59 11.69 -0.59 -9.04
C VAL A 59 10.64 -0.94 -10.10
N GLN A 60 10.87 -0.55 -11.36
CA GLN A 60 9.94 -0.88 -12.45
C GLN A 60 9.86 -2.39 -12.70
N SER A 61 10.97 -3.12 -12.55
CA SER A 61 10.97 -4.58 -12.71
C SER A 61 10.19 -5.26 -11.59
N ILE A 62 10.30 -4.73 -10.36
CA ILE A 62 9.56 -5.25 -9.21
C ILE A 62 8.07 -4.94 -9.38
N VAL A 63 7.71 -3.72 -9.76
CA VAL A 63 6.30 -3.37 -10.05
C VAL A 63 5.68 -4.30 -11.09
N ARG A 64 6.40 -4.62 -12.18
CA ARG A 64 5.90 -5.55 -13.21
C ARG A 64 5.75 -7.00 -12.72
N SER A 65 6.42 -7.40 -11.63
CA SER A 65 6.28 -8.74 -11.07
C SER A 65 5.09 -8.87 -10.10
N LEU A 66 4.57 -7.75 -9.60
CA LEU A 66 3.40 -7.74 -8.72
C LEU A 66 2.15 -8.23 -9.45
N ARG A 67 1.25 -8.85 -8.69
CA ARG A 67 -0.03 -9.36 -9.17
C ARG A 67 -1.12 -8.94 -8.19
N ARG A 68 -2.20 -8.38 -8.72
CA ARG A 68 -3.39 -8.07 -7.93
C ARG A 68 -4.09 -9.37 -7.51
N PRO A 69 -4.71 -9.40 -6.32
CA PRO A 69 -5.66 -10.43 -5.97
C PRO A 69 -6.88 -10.39 -6.92
N GLN A 70 -7.49 -11.54 -7.15
CA GLN A 70 -8.71 -11.64 -7.97
C GLN A 70 -9.98 -11.19 -7.24
N TYR A 71 -9.97 -11.26 -5.90
CA TYR A 71 -11.13 -10.99 -5.06
C TYR A 71 -10.69 -10.11 -3.89
N TYR A 72 -11.19 -8.88 -3.85
CA TYR A 72 -10.87 -7.96 -2.76
C TYR A 72 -11.88 -6.82 -2.66
N HIS A 73 -11.92 -6.22 -1.48
CA HIS A 73 -12.59 -4.95 -1.21
C HIS A 73 -11.55 -3.95 -0.71
N GLN A 74 -11.52 -2.76 -1.28
CA GLN A 74 -10.55 -1.72 -0.97
C GLN A 74 -11.23 -0.37 -0.85
N THR A 75 -10.82 0.41 0.16
CA THR A 75 -11.36 1.74 0.41
C THR A 75 -10.25 2.79 0.42
N TYR A 76 -10.59 4.00 -0.02
CA TYR A 76 -9.67 5.13 -0.10
C TYR A 76 -10.32 6.44 0.32
N THR A 77 -9.49 7.36 0.81
CA THR A 77 -9.76 8.79 0.83
C THR A 77 -8.94 9.46 -0.26
N ILE A 78 -9.61 10.17 -1.17
CA ILE A 78 -9.00 10.88 -2.30
C ILE A 78 -9.21 12.37 -2.12
N THR A 79 -8.12 13.13 -2.03
CA THR A 79 -8.11 14.59 -1.96
C THR A 79 -7.60 15.17 -3.26
N ARG A 80 -8.30 16.19 -3.80
CA ARG A 80 -7.88 16.93 -4.99
C ARG A 80 -7.85 18.41 -4.69
N GLN A 81 -6.81 19.08 -5.16
CA GLN A 81 -6.68 20.53 -5.09
C GLN A 81 -6.66 21.12 -6.49
N MET A 82 -7.59 22.05 -6.76
CA MET A 82 -7.73 22.69 -8.06
C MET A 82 -8.09 24.16 -7.87
N ASN A 83 -7.23 25.07 -8.35
CA ASN A 83 -7.42 26.52 -8.25
C ASN A 83 -7.69 27.01 -6.80
N GLY A 84 -7.04 26.37 -5.81
CA GLY A 84 -7.21 26.70 -4.38
C GLY A 84 -8.46 26.08 -3.72
N ALA A 85 -9.35 25.45 -4.49
CA ALA A 85 -10.43 24.63 -3.93
C ALA A 85 -9.91 23.23 -3.62
N VAL A 86 -10.37 22.67 -2.51
CA VAL A 86 -10.10 21.28 -2.11
C VAL A 86 -11.40 20.50 -2.19
N SER A 87 -11.35 19.32 -2.80
CA SER A 87 -12.44 18.35 -2.78
C SER A 87 -11.94 17.04 -2.22
N GLU A 88 -12.76 16.41 -1.39
CA GLU A 88 -12.54 15.07 -0.85
C GLU A 88 -13.56 14.10 -1.45
N THR A 89 -13.13 12.87 -1.70
CA THR A 89 -13.96 11.77 -2.18
C THR A 89 -13.59 10.50 -1.41
N SER A 90 -14.58 9.86 -0.80
CA SER A 90 -14.43 8.50 -0.32
C SER A 90 -14.70 7.55 -1.48
N ALA A 91 -13.82 6.60 -1.71
CA ALA A 91 -13.98 5.59 -2.76
C ALA A 91 -13.99 4.20 -2.12
N GLU A 92 -14.96 3.38 -2.51
CA GLU A 92 -15.02 1.96 -2.17
C GLU A 92 -15.00 1.16 -3.48
N LEU A 93 -14.24 0.07 -3.51
CA LEU A 93 -13.98 -0.74 -4.70
C LEU A 93 -14.05 -2.22 -4.33
N TRP A 94 -15.01 -2.92 -4.92
CA TRP A 94 -15.10 -4.37 -4.88
C TRP A 94 -14.70 -4.95 -6.22
N VAL A 95 -13.75 -5.87 -6.20
CA VAL A 95 -13.30 -6.60 -7.39
C VAL A 95 -13.55 -8.08 -7.17
N ALA A 96 -14.27 -8.71 -8.10
CA ALA A 96 -14.50 -10.14 -8.15
C ALA A 96 -14.26 -10.65 -9.57
N ASP A 97 -13.03 -11.12 -9.80
CA ASP A 97 -12.51 -11.50 -11.11
C ASP A 97 -12.55 -10.31 -12.08
N THR A 98 -13.32 -10.40 -13.18
CA THR A 98 -13.48 -9.30 -14.14
C THR A 98 -14.50 -8.25 -13.68
N ARG A 99 -15.33 -8.57 -12.69
CA ARG A 99 -16.41 -7.69 -12.23
C ARG A 99 -15.89 -6.71 -11.19
N VAL A 100 -16.29 -5.46 -11.36
CA VAL A 100 -15.92 -4.36 -10.49
C VAL A 100 -17.16 -3.57 -10.14
N CYS A 101 -17.35 -3.33 -8.85
CA CYS A 101 -18.30 -2.36 -8.33
C CYS A 101 -17.51 -1.28 -7.61
N ALA A 102 -17.87 -0.02 -7.83
CA ALA A 102 -17.29 1.09 -7.11
C ALA A 102 -18.33 2.10 -6.68
N VAL A 103 -18.13 2.65 -5.49
CA VAL A 103 -18.95 3.72 -4.92
C VAL A 103 -18.06 4.92 -4.63
N LEU A 104 -18.43 6.07 -5.18
CA LEU A 104 -17.72 7.33 -5.00
C LEU A 104 -18.63 8.29 -4.25
N THR A 105 -18.26 8.59 -3.00
CA THR A 105 -19.03 9.46 -2.11
C THR A 105 -18.36 10.82 -2.01
N THR A 106 -19.12 11.85 -2.35
CA THR A 106 -18.70 13.25 -2.33
C THR A 106 -19.72 14.09 -1.55
N ALA A 107 -19.40 15.37 -1.32
CA ALA A 107 -20.37 16.31 -0.76
C ALA A 107 -21.66 16.46 -1.62
N SER A 108 -21.61 16.12 -2.91
CA SER A 108 -22.77 16.16 -3.81
C SER A 108 -23.62 14.89 -3.82
N GLY A 109 -23.20 13.83 -3.11
CA GLY A 109 -23.86 12.53 -3.09
C GLY A 109 -22.96 11.41 -3.60
N GLU A 110 -23.59 10.25 -3.81
CA GLU A 110 -22.93 9.01 -4.18
C GLU A 110 -23.12 8.71 -5.67
N LYS A 111 -22.03 8.32 -6.32
CA LYS A 111 -22.01 7.79 -7.68
C LYS A 111 -21.59 6.33 -7.61
N HIS A 112 -22.37 5.47 -8.24
CA HIS A 112 -22.07 4.05 -8.34
C HIS A 112 -21.62 3.71 -9.75
N ILE A 113 -20.69 2.76 -9.84
CA ILE A 113 -20.13 2.23 -11.08
C ILE A 113 -20.13 0.72 -10.98
N LEU A 114 -20.61 0.04 -12.02
CA LEU A 114 -20.61 -1.42 -12.10
C LEU A 114 -20.14 -1.85 -13.50
N THR A 115 -19.17 -2.74 -13.60
CA THR A 115 -18.62 -3.18 -14.89
C THR A 115 -18.05 -4.59 -14.81
N ASP A 116 -18.01 -5.30 -15.93
CA ASP A 116 -17.30 -6.56 -16.18
C ASP A 116 -16.08 -6.39 -17.10
N GLY A 117 -15.72 -5.14 -17.42
CA GLY A 117 -14.69 -4.80 -18.41
C GLY A 117 -15.19 -4.64 -19.85
N GLU A 118 -16.43 -5.02 -20.15
CA GLU A 118 -17.06 -4.84 -21.47
C GLU A 118 -18.22 -3.84 -21.42
N THR A 119 -19.06 -3.93 -20.39
CA THR A 119 -20.21 -3.07 -20.16
C THR A 119 -20.01 -2.25 -18.90
N LEU A 120 -20.38 -0.98 -18.94
CA LEU A 120 -20.28 -0.04 -17.84
C LEU A 120 -21.66 0.52 -17.49
N TYR A 121 -22.09 0.28 -16.25
CA TYR A 121 -23.28 0.87 -15.65
C TYR A 121 -22.89 1.98 -14.68
N VAL A 122 -23.62 3.09 -14.73
CA VAL A 122 -23.43 4.25 -13.84
C VAL A 122 -24.77 4.78 -13.38
N TRP A 123 -24.92 4.99 -12.08
CA TRP A 123 -26.08 5.64 -11.48
C TRP A 123 -25.67 6.50 -10.28
N TYR A 124 -26.61 7.29 -9.78
CA TYR A 124 -26.42 8.16 -8.63
C TYR A 124 -27.43 7.79 -7.55
N ALA A 125 -27.03 7.87 -6.28
CA ALA A 125 -27.96 7.60 -5.18
C ALA A 125 -29.16 8.56 -5.23
N GLY A 126 -30.36 8.00 -5.11
CA GLY A 126 -31.61 8.75 -5.21
C GLY A 126 -32.11 9.01 -6.64
N ASP A 127 -31.41 8.52 -7.67
CA ASP A 127 -31.86 8.49 -9.06
C ASP A 127 -31.97 7.03 -9.54
N GLU A 128 -33.16 6.61 -9.95
CA GLU A 128 -33.41 5.25 -10.47
C GLU A 128 -32.86 5.06 -11.90
N THR A 129 -32.39 6.13 -12.54
CA THR A 129 -31.91 6.08 -13.93
C THR A 129 -30.50 5.48 -14.00
N VAL A 130 -30.41 4.25 -14.50
CA VAL A 130 -29.12 3.61 -14.82
C VAL A 130 -28.68 4.00 -16.23
N ARG A 131 -27.47 4.55 -16.35
CA ARG A 131 -26.81 4.77 -17.64
C ARG A 131 -25.98 3.55 -18.00
N THR A 132 -26.14 3.07 -19.23
CA THR A 132 -25.37 1.93 -19.76
C THR A 132 -24.48 2.40 -20.91
N LEU A 133 -23.22 2.01 -20.86
CA LEU A 133 -22.15 2.42 -21.78
C LEU A 133 -21.31 1.19 -22.13
N ALA A 134 -20.61 1.23 -23.25
CA ALA A 134 -19.50 0.31 -23.48
C ALA A 134 -18.32 0.72 -22.59
N ALA A 135 -17.68 -0.24 -21.93
CA ALA A 135 -16.43 0.01 -21.21
C ALA A 135 -15.33 0.34 -22.21
N SER A 136 -14.49 1.32 -21.86
CA SER A 136 -13.31 1.65 -22.66
C SER A 136 -12.21 0.64 -22.36
N GLN A 137 -11.67 0.00 -23.40
CA GLN A 137 -10.61 -1.00 -23.24
C GLN A 137 -9.31 -0.41 -22.64
N ASP A 138 -9.12 0.91 -22.78
CA ASP A 138 -7.93 1.60 -22.26
C ASP A 138 -8.11 2.10 -20.81
N VAL A 139 -9.33 2.06 -20.26
CA VAL A 139 -9.60 2.55 -18.90
C VAL A 139 -9.40 1.41 -17.91
N THR A 140 -8.52 1.65 -16.94
CA THR A 140 -8.23 0.71 -15.86
C THR A 140 -9.26 0.82 -14.73
N MET A 141 -9.36 -0.22 -13.90
CA MET A 141 -10.30 -0.26 -12.77
C MET A 141 -10.06 0.88 -11.77
N ASP A 142 -8.80 1.20 -11.46
CA ASP A 142 -8.47 2.29 -10.54
C ASP A 142 -8.88 3.66 -11.12
N GLU A 143 -8.77 3.84 -12.43
CA GLU A 143 -9.16 5.09 -13.09
C GLU A 143 -10.68 5.34 -12.99
N LEU A 144 -11.50 4.29 -12.88
CA LEU A 144 -12.95 4.42 -12.64
C LEU A 144 -13.24 5.13 -11.31
N ILE A 145 -12.42 4.87 -10.30
CA ILE A 145 -12.50 5.54 -8.98
C ILE A 145 -11.61 6.79 -8.89
N GLY A 146 -10.97 7.15 -10.00
CA GLY A 146 -10.09 8.32 -10.08
C GLY A 146 -8.76 8.14 -9.35
N ILE A 147 -8.31 6.90 -9.16
CA ILE A 147 -7.00 6.56 -8.61
C ILE A 147 -6.03 6.19 -9.75
N PRO A 148 -4.76 6.62 -9.70
CA PRO A 148 -3.80 6.22 -10.70
C PRO A 148 -3.43 4.74 -10.56
N THR A 149 -3.41 4.04 -11.68
CA THR A 149 -2.98 2.65 -11.77
C THR A 149 -1.48 2.53 -11.59
N TYR A 150 -1.03 1.90 -10.50
CA TYR A 150 0.40 1.82 -10.17
C TYR A 150 1.22 1.07 -11.23
N GLU A 151 0.62 0.16 -11.98
CA GLU A 151 1.28 -0.59 -13.05
C GLU A 151 1.82 0.34 -14.15
N GLN A 152 1.29 1.56 -14.26
CA GLN A 152 1.83 2.60 -15.14
C GLN A 152 3.29 2.94 -14.80
N VAL A 153 3.73 2.81 -13.54
CA VAL A 153 5.15 2.95 -13.14
C VAL A 153 6.04 1.97 -13.94
N GLY A 154 5.53 0.76 -14.21
CA GLY A 154 6.21 -0.23 -15.05
C GLY A 154 6.22 0.13 -16.54
N ALA A 155 5.43 1.09 -17.01
CA ALA A 155 5.40 1.52 -18.42
C ALA A 155 6.13 2.86 -18.67
N MET A 156 6.44 3.60 -17.60
CA MET A 156 7.10 4.91 -17.71
C MET A 156 8.51 4.84 -18.33
N PRO A 157 8.97 5.92 -18.99
CA PRO A 157 10.35 6.03 -19.42
C PRO A 157 11.32 5.80 -18.24
N PRO A 158 12.32 4.91 -18.33
CA PRO A 158 13.23 4.67 -17.21
C PRO A 158 13.94 5.94 -16.71
N ALA A 159 14.18 6.90 -17.60
CA ALA A 159 14.79 8.19 -17.26
C ALA A 159 13.88 9.12 -16.44
N SER A 160 12.56 8.89 -16.41
CA SER A 160 11.65 9.66 -15.55
C SER A 160 11.58 9.11 -14.14
N ILE A 161 11.98 7.85 -13.90
CA ILE A 161 12.04 7.28 -12.54
C ILE A 161 13.18 7.95 -11.78
N THR A 162 12.80 8.65 -10.71
CA THR A 162 13.72 9.40 -9.85
C THR A 162 14.09 8.65 -8.59
N ASP A 163 13.19 7.77 -8.12
CA ASP A 163 13.37 7.06 -6.87
C ASP A 163 12.66 5.71 -6.85
N GLY A 164 13.17 4.82 -6.01
CA GLY A 164 12.62 3.51 -5.71
C GLY A 164 13.16 3.05 -4.36
N GLU A 165 12.29 2.74 -3.41
CA GLU A 165 12.69 2.38 -2.05
C GLU A 165 11.80 1.26 -1.48
N PHE A 166 12.38 0.43 -0.62
CA PHE A 166 11.65 -0.53 0.19
C PHE A 166 11.25 0.15 1.50
N ILE A 167 9.95 0.17 1.79
CA ILE A 167 9.40 0.85 2.96
C ILE A 167 8.71 -0.19 3.85
N THR A 168 8.95 -0.12 5.16
CA THR A 168 8.12 -0.79 6.15
C THR A 168 7.15 0.21 6.77
N ASP A 169 5.87 -0.10 6.75
CA ASP A 169 4.81 0.80 7.22
C ASP A 169 3.71 0.00 7.94
N ASP A 170 3.60 0.21 9.24
CA ASP A 170 2.68 -0.49 10.13
C ASP A 170 1.24 0.03 10.06
N ARG A 171 0.99 1.13 9.32
CA ARG A 171 -0.36 1.61 9.02
C ARG A 171 -1.17 0.63 8.17
N TYR A 172 -0.50 -0.27 7.44
CA TYR A 172 -1.11 -1.18 6.50
C TYR A 172 -0.78 -2.63 6.85
N ASP A 173 -1.76 -3.53 6.76
CA ASP A 173 -1.60 -4.95 7.06
C ASP A 173 -0.49 -5.64 6.26
N SER A 174 -0.17 -5.12 5.07
CA SER A 174 0.95 -5.60 4.27
C SER A 174 2.31 -5.46 4.97
N GLY A 175 2.48 -4.44 5.82
CA GLY A 175 3.72 -4.08 6.52
C GLY A 175 4.91 -3.71 5.63
N GLN A 176 4.89 -4.07 4.34
CA GLN A 176 5.98 -3.98 3.39
C GLN A 176 5.49 -3.38 2.08
N GLN A 177 6.15 -2.30 1.66
CA GLN A 177 5.77 -1.52 0.50
C GLN A 177 6.97 -1.23 -0.40
N ILE A 178 6.67 -1.00 -1.66
CA ILE A 178 7.56 -0.33 -2.60
C ILE A 178 7.11 1.12 -2.70
N PHE A 179 8.03 2.04 -2.47
CA PHE A 179 7.91 3.41 -2.93
C PHE A 179 8.50 3.53 -4.33
N ALA A 180 7.82 4.24 -5.22
CA ALA A 180 8.32 4.63 -6.52
C ALA A 180 7.97 6.09 -6.81
N ALA A 181 8.94 6.84 -7.36
CA ALA A 181 8.69 8.21 -7.78
C ALA A 181 9.18 8.49 -9.19
N SER A 182 8.36 9.23 -9.94
CA SER A 182 8.67 9.65 -11.32
C SER A 182 8.46 11.15 -11.51
N GLU A 183 9.27 11.77 -12.35
CA GLU A 183 9.14 13.18 -12.72
C GLU A 183 9.08 13.40 -14.23
N GLU A 184 8.09 14.17 -14.66
CA GLU A 184 7.96 14.65 -16.04
C GLU A 184 7.62 16.15 -16.03
N GLY A 185 8.58 16.96 -16.46
CA GLY A 185 8.45 18.42 -16.42
C GLY A 185 8.32 18.93 -14.99
N THR A 186 7.20 19.58 -14.66
CA THR A 186 6.90 20.07 -13.29
C THR A 186 6.07 19.09 -12.48
N VAL A 187 5.70 17.94 -13.05
CA VAL A 187 4.82 16.96 -12.41
C VAL A 187 5.66 15.85 -11.79
N ARG A 188 5.48 15.62 -10.50
CA ARG A 188 6.07 14.51 -9.76
C ARG A 188 4.96 13.59 -9.28
N ARG A 189 5.08 12.30 -9.58
CA ARG A 189 4.19 11.26 -9.07
C ARG A 189 4.95 10.40 -8.08
N GLU A 190 4.29 10.10 -6.97
CA GLU A 190 4.77 9.25 -5.90
C GLU A 190 3.71 8.16 -5.69
N CYS A 191 4.15 6.90 -5.59
CA CYS A 191 3.29 5.75 -5.40
C CYS A 191 3.88 4.82 -4.34
N TRP A 192 3.04 4.36 -3.43
CA TRP A 192 3.32 3.29 -2.48
C TRP A 192 2.47 2.08 -2.84
N ILE A 193 3.11 0.92 -2.92
CA ILE A 193 2.51 -0.30 -3.43
C ILE A 193 2.81 -1.43 -2.45
N SER A 194 1.79 -2.11 -1.97
CA SER A 194 1.93 -3.29 -1.11
C SER A 194 2.67 -4.39 -1.85
N LEU A 195 3.77 -4.87 -1.26
CA LEU A 195 4.50 -6.05 -1.76
C LEU A 195 3.71 -7.34 -1.56
N SER A 196 2.96 -7.41 -0.46
CA SER A 196 2.19 -8.60 -0.07
C SER A 196 0.98 -8.83 -0.98
N TYR A 197 0.35 -7.75 -1.43
CA TYR A 197 -0.91 -7.81 -2.17
C TYR A 197 -0.82 -7.29 -3.61
N GLY A 198 0.25 -6.61 -4.00
CA GLY A 198 0.34 -6.01 -5.33
C GLY A 198 -0.79 -5.01 -5.57
N LEU A 199 -1.07 -4.16 -4.59
CA LEU A 199 -2.12 -3.13 -4.65
C LEU A 199 -1.53 -1.78 -4.22
N LEU A 200 -2.03 -0.70 -4.82
CA LEU A 200 -1.68 0.66 -4.39
C LEU A 200 -2.17 0.89 -2.96
N THR A 201 -1.33 1.49 -2.12
CA THR A 201 -1.69 1.92 -0.76
C THR A 201 -1.77 3.44 -0.67
N GLU A 202 -0.89 4.15 -1.38
CA GLU A 202 -0.87 5.61 -1.38
C GLU A 202 -0.42 6.14 -2.75
N SER A 203 -0.99 7.25 -3.22
CA SER A 203 -0.44 7.99 -4.35
C SER A 203 -0.57 9.49 -4.20
N ILE A 204 0.53 10.18 -4.43
CA ILE A 204 0.61 11.63 -4.39
C ILE A 204 1.00 12.13 -5.79
N LEU A 205 0.33 13.17 -6.27
CA LEU A 205 0.73 13.93 -7.45
C LEU A 205 1.04 15.36 -7.05
N LYS A 206 2.25 15.81 -7.39
CA LYS A 206 2.71 17.18 -7.17
C LYS A 206 2.87 17.89 -8.51
N SER A 207 2.55 19.17 -8.55
CA SER A 207 2.84 20.06 -9.69
C SER A 207 3.54 21.31 -9.18
N GLY A 208 4.76 21.57 -9.67
CA GLY A 208 5.56 22.71 -9.20
C GLY A 208 5.94 22.63 -7.72
N GLY A 209 5.98 21.42 -7.15
CA GLY A 209 6.26 21.16 -5.73
C GLY A 209 5.02 21.16 -4.82
N GLU A 210 3.85 21.59 -5.30
CA GLU A 210 2.59 21.56 -4.54
C GLU A 210 1.83 20.26 -4.79
N THR A 211 1.33 19.62 -3.74
CA THR A 211 0.43 18.46 -3.86
C THR A 211 -0.91 18.90 -4.43
N ILE A 212 -1.29 18.33 -5.58
CA ILE A 212 -2.57 18.60 -6.25
C ILE A 212 -3.55 17.43 -6.15
N TYR A 213 -3.04 16.26 -5.80
CA TYR A 213 -3.80 15.03 -5.64
C TYR A 213 -3.12 14.15 -4.61
N ASP A 214 -3.92 13.54 -3.76
CA ASP A 214 -3.51 12.56 -2.76
C ASP A 214 -4.59 11.48 -2.66
N ALA A 215 -4.19 10.23 -2.60
CA ALA A 215 -5.08 9.10 -2.38
C ALA A 215 -4.44 8.15 -1.37
N ILE A 216 -5.14 7.90 -0.27
CA ILE A 216 -4.68 7.09 0.85
C ILE A 216 -5.68 5.95 1.03
N GLN A 217 -5.18 4.71 1.02
CA GLN A 217 -5.98 3.53 1.34
C GLN A 217 -6.39 3.59 2.81
N THR A 218 -7.68 3.43 3.08
CA THR A 218 -8.25 3.43 4.42
C THR A 218 -8.70 2.05 4.88
N GLY A 219 -8.77 1.08 3.97
CA GLY A 219 -9.10 -0.30 4.26
C GLY A 219 -8.79 -1.24 3.10
N LEU A 220 -8.50 -2.49 3.44
CA LEU A 220 -8.30 -3.58 2.50
C LEU A 220 -8.80 -4.89 3.11
N GLU A 221 -9.56 -5.64 2.34
CA GLU A 221 -9.97 -6.99 2.67
C GLU A 221 -9.71 -7.89 1.46
N ILE A 222 -8.95 -8.96 1.67
CA ILE A 222 -8.72 -10.00 0.66
C ILE A 222 -9.80 -11.07 0.83
N LEU A 223 -10.57 -11.31 -0.22
CA LEU A 223 -11.80 -12.11 -0.15
C LEU A 223 -11.60 -13.45 -0.85
N ALA A 224 -12.47 -14.41 -0.53
CA ALA A 224 -12.57 -15.66 -1.25
C ALA A 224 -13.51 -15.55 -2.46
N ALA A 225 -13.40 -16.48 -3.41
CA ALA A 225 -14.41 -16.61 -4.46
C ALA A 225 -15.77 -16.97 -3.83
N GLY A 226 -16.80 -16.18 -4.12
CA GLY A 226 -18.15 -16.39 -3.56
C GLY A 226 -18.31 -15.95 -2.11
N ASP A 227 -17.43 -15.08 -1.62
CA ASP A 227 -17.56 -14.45 -0.31
C ASP A 227 -18.89 -13.67 -0.16
N GLU A 228 -19.49 -13.69 1.03
CA GLU A 228 -20.75 -13.01 1.32
C GLU A 228 -20.64 -11.48 1.18
N THR A 229 -19.43 -10.93 1.29
CA THR A 229 -19.14 -9.51 1.05
C THR A 229 -19.50 -9.06 -0.36
N PHE A 230 -19.60 -10.00 -1.33
CA PHE A 230 -20.04 -9.71 -2.69
C PHE A 230 -21.56 -9.87 -2.90
N GLU A 231 -22.32 -10.29 -1.89
CA GLU A 231 -23.78 -10.38 -2.00
C GLU A 231 -24.35 -9.00 -2.31
N ASP A 232 -25.19 -8.94 -3.34
CA ASP A 232 -25.84 -7.74 -3.87
C ASP A 232 -24.92 -6.60 -4.37
N VAL A 233 -23.59 -6.70 -4.20
CA VAL A 233 -22.63 -5.70 -4.67
C VAL A 233 -22.67 -5.51 -6.19
N PHE A 234 -22.90 -6.60 -6.94
CA PHE A 234 -22.95 -6.60 -8.40
C PHE A 234 -24.39 -6.57 -8.94
N THR A 235 -25.28 -5.87 -8.25
CA THR A 235 -26.71 -5.75 -8.60
C THR A 235 -27.06 -4.28 -8.91
N LEU A 236 -27.91 -4.06 -9.90
CA LEU A 236 -28.43 -2.73 -10.26
C LEU A 236 -29.52 -2.28 -9.27
N PRO A 237 -29.86 -0.98 -9.22
CA PRO A 237 -30.88 -0.44 -8.31
C PRO A 237 -32.27 -1.10 -8.40
N ASP A 238 -32.62 -1.65 -9.55
CA ASP A 238 -33.89 -2.34 -9.80
C ASP A 238 -33.86 -3.84 -9.40
N GLY A 239 -32.74 -4.32 -8.86
CA GLY A 239 -32.52 -5.72 -8.51
C GLY A 239 -31.99 -6.59 -9.66
N THR A 240 -31.76 -6.02 -10.85
CA THR A 240 -31.20 -6.77 -11.98
C THR A 240 -29.74 -7.12 -11.72
N VAL A 241 -29.34 -8.36 -12.03
CA VAL A 241 -27.94 -8.81 -11.99
C VAL A 241 -27.39 -8.88 -13.42
N PRO A 242 -26.63 -7.87 -13.88
CA PRO A 242 -26.35 -7.70 -15.31
C PRO A 242 -25.31 -8.69 -15.89
N PHE A 243 -24.54 -9.37 -15.04
CA PHE A 243 -23.41 -10.22 -15.44
C PHE A 243 -23.60 -11.71 -15.11
N GLN A 244 -24.82 -12.14 -14.80
CA GLN A 244 -25.13 -13.57 -14.67
C GLN A 244 -25.40 -14.15 -16.05
N GLU A 245 -24.72 -15.25 -16.39
CA GLU A 245 -25.12 -16.11 -17.53
C GLU A 245 -26.44 -16.86 -17.26
#